data_AF-A0A9Q9WR97-F1
#
_entry.id   AF-A0A9Q9WR97-F1
#
_cell.length_a   1.000
_cell.length_b   1.000
_cell.length_c   1.000
_cell.angle_alpha   90.00
_cell.angle_beta   90.00
_cell.angle_gamma   90.00
#
_symmetry.space_group_name_H-M   'P 1'
#
loop_
_entity.id
_entity.type
_entity.pdbx_description
1 polymer ?
#
loop_
_entity_poly.entity_id
_entity_poly.type
_entity_poly.pdbx_seq_one_letter_code
_entity_poly.pdbx_strand_id
1 'polypeptide(L)'
;MNFSMSVPASDDDVVSRHLTACADIICKYGRCVLVDGKASCECKLGYVGDTCDETINDALSVPLTLGILAFIIGFIILFFGMAFFRQRQKAKMRKKAAEEALLRNGAHL
;
A
#
# COMPACT_ATOMS: atom_id res chain seq x y z
N MET A 1 -41.04 -30.07 50.04
CA MET A 1 -40.82 -28.72 49.47
C MET A 1 -39.73 -28.88 48.43
N ASN A 2 -40.11 -28.97 47.16
CA ASN A 2 -39.17 -29.19 46.06
C ASN A 2 -38.54 -27.85 45.70
N PHE A 3 -37.26 -27.66 46.03
CA PHE A 3 -36.48 -26.54 45.52
C PHE A 3 -35.96 -26.91 44.13
N SER A 4 -36.71 -26.53 43.12
CA SER A 4 -36.23 -26.48 41.74
C SER A 4 -35.21 -25.34 41.63
N MET A 5 -33.93 -25.69 41.72
CA MET A 5 -32.81 -24.80 41.42
C MET A 5 -32.69 -24.72 39.89
N SER A 6 -33.09 -23.61 39.29
CA SER A 6 -32.85 -23.32 37.88
C SER A 6 -31.36 -23.11 37.65
N VAL A 7 -30.69 -24.14 37.12
CA VAL A 7 -29.30 -24.10 36.69
C VAL A 7 -29.16 -23.05 35.57
N PRO A 8 -28.31 -22.02 35.73
CA PRO A 8 -28.01 -21.08 34.65
C PRO A 8 -27.18 -21.78 33.58
N ALA A 9 -27.40 -21.39 32.32
CA ALA A 9 -26.82 -21.94 31.11
C ALA A 9 -25.37 -22.47 31.25
N SER A 10 -25.26 -23.79 31.11
CA SER A 10 -24.13 -24.60 30.64
C SER A 10 -22.84 -23.86 30.25
N ASP A 11 -21.80 -24.03 31.08
CA ASP A 11 -20.37 -23.80 30.75
C ASP A 11 -19.86 -24.71 29.59
N ASP A 12 -20.65 -25.69 29.14
CA ASP A 12 -20.32 -26.59 28.02
C ASP A 12 -20.51 -25.95 26.62
N ASP A 13 -21.33 -24.90 26.51
CA ASP A 13 -21.62 -24.23 25.23
C ASP A 13 -20.50 -23.27 24.80
N VAL A 14 -19.80 -22.66 25.76
CA VAL A 14 -18.70 -21.72 25.48
C VAL A 14 -17.47 -22.47 24.95
N VAL A 15 -17.16 -23.64 25.51
CA VAL A 15 -16.04 -24.48 25.04
C VAL A 15 -16.32 -25.03 23.63
N SER A 16 -17.56 -25.49 23.37
CA SER A 16 -17.95 -25.99 22.05
C SER A 16 -17.91 -24.89 20.97
N ARG A 17 -18.39 -23.68 21.28
CA ARG A 17 -18.27 -22.52 20.37
C ARG A 17 -16.83 -22.09 20.18
N HIS A 18 -16.00 -22.14 21.21
CA HIS A 18 -14.58 -21.80 21.10
C HIS A 18 -13.83 -22.77 20.18
N LEU A 19 -14.10 -24.07 20.32
CA LEU A 19 -13.46 -25.09 19.49
C LEU A 19 -13.91 -25.01 18.02
N THR A 20 -15.19 -24.73 17.78
CA THR A 20 -15.76 -24.64 16.43
C THR A 20 -15.35 -23.34 15.73
N ALA A 21 -15.47 -22.19 16.41
CA ALA A 21 -15.16 -20.90 15.80
C ALA A 21 -13.65 -20.72 15.54
N CYS A 22 -12.80 -21.23 16.44
CA CYS A 22 -11.34 -21.22 16.21
C CYS A 22 -10.86 -22.34 15.28
N ALA A 23 -11.71 -23.27 14.84
CA ALA A 23 -11.35 -24.23 13.81
C ALA A 23 -11.37 -23.60 12.41
N ASP A 24 -12.17 -22.54 12.21
CA ASP A 24 -12.32 -21.87 10.91
C ASP A 24 -11.23 -20.83 10.62
N ILE A 25 -10.48 -20.38 11.63
CA ILE A 25 -9.43 -19.35 11.49
C ILE A 25 -8.10 -19.81 12.07
N ILE A 26 -7.02 -19.68 11.30
CA ILE A 26 -5.67 -20.01 11.73
C ILE A 26 -4.91 -18.72 12.02
N CYS A 27 -4.58 -18.49 13.29
CA CYS A 27 -3.72 -17.39 13.71
C CYS A 27 -2.26 -17.84 13.66
N LYS A 28 -1.43 -17.27 12.76
CA LYS A 28 -0.05 -17.71 12.58
C LYS A 28 0.88 -17.24 13.70
N TYR A 29 0.85 -15.95 14.01
CA TYR A 29 1.61 -15.34 15.11
C TYR A 29 0.69 -14.66 16.12
N GLY A 30 -0.26 -15.42 16.65
CA GLY A 30 -1.23 -14.93 17.61
C GLY A 30 -1.99 -16.08 18.27
N ARG A 31 -3.06 -15.72 18.98
CA ARG A 31 -3.97 -16.68 19.59
C ARG A 31 -5.40 -16.40 19.14
N CYS A 32 -6.16 -17.46 18.89
CA CYS A 32 -7.58 -17.31 18.58
C CYS A 32 -8.35 -16.96 19.86
N VAL A 33 -9.21 -15.96 19.76
CA VAL A 33 -10.09 -15.46 20.82
C VAL A 33 -11.50 -15.26 20.25
N LEU A 34 -12.52 -15.42 21.09
CA LEU A 34 -13.89 -15.07 20.71
C LEU A 34 -14.20 -13.63 21.11
N VAL A 35 -14.50 -12.79 20.13
CA VAL A 35 -14.95 -11.41 20.29
C VAL A 35 -16.40 -11.33 19.81
N ASP A 36 -17.34 -10.98 20.70
CA ASP A 36 -18.77 -10.89 20.41
C ASP A 36 -19.36 -12.15 19.74
N GLY A 37 -18.85 -13.32 20.11
CA GLY A 37 -19.27 -14.62 19.55
C GLY A 37 -18.68 -14.96 18.18
N LYS A 38 -17.76 -14.16 17.65
CA LYS A 38 -16.98 -14.45 16.43
C LYS A 38 -15.53 -14.76 16.78
N ALA A 39 -14.91 -15.71 16.08
CA ALA A 39 -13.48 -15.94 16.23
C ALA A 39 -12.68 -14.81 15.58
N SER A 40 -11.66 -14.35 16.29
CA SER A 40 -10.70 -13.34 15.85
C SER A 40 -9.31 -13.68 16.37
N CYS A 41 -8.27 -13.19 15.72
CA CYS A 41 -6.89 -13.41 16.15
C CYS A 41 -6.39 -12.23 16.99
N GLU A 42 -5.97 -12.52 18.22
CA GLU A 42 -5.19 -11.60 19.04
C GLU A 42 -3.71 -11.76 18.66
N CYS A 43 -3.16 -10.78 17.93
CA CYS A 43 -1.80 -10.83 17.38
C CYS A 43 -0.71 -10.55 18.43
N LYS A 44 0.43 -11.22 18.26
CA LYS A 44 1.64 -10.95 19.05
C LYS A 44 2.29 -9.63 18.61
N LEU A 45 3.04 -8.98 19.50
CA LEU A 45 3.79 -7.75 19.20
C LEU A 45 4.61 -7.90 17.90
N GLY A 46 4.44 -6.97 16.98
CA GLY A 46 5.13 -6.98 15.69
C GLY A 46 4.33 -7.56 14.52
N TYR A 47 3.17 -8.17 14.78
CA TYR A 47 2.30 -8.77 13.76
C TYR A 47 0.93 -8.11 13.70
N VAL A 48 0.35 -8.05 12.50
CA VAL A 48 -0.95 -7.42 12.20
C VAL A 48 -1.74 -8.29 11.21
N GLY A 49 -2.98 -7.87 10.94
CA GLY A 49 -3.88 -8.52 9.99
C GLY A 49 -4.76 -9.59 10.63
N ASP A 50 -5.80 -10.02 9.90
CA ASP A 50 -6.85 -10.90 10.44
C ASP A 50 -6.32 -12.26 10.92
N THR A 51 -5.21 -12.75 10.34
CA THR A 51 -4.56 -14.02 10.68
C THR A 51 -3.20 -13.84 11.37
N CYS A 52 -2.81 -12.59 11.67
CA CYS A 52 -1.51 -12.25 12.23
C CYS A 52 -0.32 -12.78 11.42
N ASP A 53 -0.41 -12.78 10.08
CA ASP A 53 0.69 -13.18 9.18
C ASP A 53 1.51 -11.98 8.67
N GLU A 54 0.94 -10.77 8.73
CA GLU A 54 1.62 -9.56 8.28
C GLU A 54 2.50 -9.01 9.39
N THR A 55 3.71 -8.52 9.06
CA THR A 55 4.53 -7.79 10.04
C THR A 55 4.24 -6.30 9.99
N ILE A 56 4.38 -5.62 11.13
CA ILE A 56 4.29 -4.16 11.20
C ILE A 56 5.31 -3.52 10.24
N ASN A 57 6.48 -4.12 10.10
CA ASN A 57 7.52 -3.65 9.18
C ASN A 57 7.07 -3.68 7.71
N ASP A 58 6.30 -4.69 7.31
CA ASP A 58 5.75 -4.76 5.96
C ASP A 58 4.74 -3.62 5.73
N ALA A 59 3.86 -3.37 6.71
CA ALA A 59 2.87 -2.28 6.63
C ALA A 59 3.51 -0.88 6.51
N LEU A 60 4.64 -0.64 7.16
CA LEU A 60 5.39 0.62 7.02
C LEU A 60 6.25 0.69 5.74
N SER A 61 6.59 -0.44 5.14
CA SER A 61 7.37 -0.49 3.90
C SER A 61 6.55 -0.05 2.67
N VAL A 62 5.23 -0.30 2.67
CA VAL A 62 4.33 0.08 1.58
C VAL A 62 4.28 1.60 1.32
N PRO A 63 4.04 2.48 2.32
CA PRO A 63 4.00 3.92 2.06
C PRO A 63 5.36 4.48 1.61
N LEU A 64 6.47 3.95 2.13
CA LEU A 64 7.81 4.42 1.75
C LEU A 64 8.17 4.03 0.31
N THR A 65 7.88 2.78 -0.08
CA THR A 65 8.15 2.30 -1.44
C THR A 65 7.33 3.05 -2.49
N LEU A 66 6.04 3.30 -2.22
CA LEU A 66 5.19 4.10 -3.12
C LEU A 66 5.69 5.54 -3.27
N GLY A 67 6.14 6.17 -2.18
CA GLY A 67 6.71 7.52 -2.21
C GLY A 67 7.96 7.61 -3.10
N ILE A 68 8.88 6.65 -2.97
CA ILE A 68 10.10 6.60 -3.78
C ILE A 68 9.77 6.39 -5.26
N LEU A 69 8.84 5.48 -5.59
CA LEU A 69 8.42 5.23 -6.97
C LEU A 69 7.81 6.49 -7.61
N ALA A 70 6.94 7.21 -6.88
CA ALA A 70 6.33 8.44 -7.38
C ALA A 70 7.39 9.53 -7.65
N PHE A 71 8.38 9.67 -6.76
CA PHE A 71 9.49 10.60 -6.94
C PHE A 71 10.30 10.24 -8.19
N ILE A 72 10.74 8.99 -8.32
CA ILE A 72 11.52 8.52 -9.48
C ILE A 72 10.76 8.78 -10.80
N ILE A 73 9.48 8.43 -10.86
CA ILE A 73 8.64 8.68 -12.05
C ILE A 73 8.55 10.18 -12.34
N GLY A 74 8.35 11.02 -11.32
CA GLY A 74 8.35 12.48 -11.46
C GLY A 74 9.66 13.03 -12.02
N PHE A 75 10.81 12.58 -11.51
CA PHE A 75 12.13 12.98 -12.01
C PHE A 75 12.36 12.52 -13.44
N ILE A 76 11.93 11.32 -13.79
CA ILE A 76 12.00 10.79 -15.16
C ILE A 76 11.18 11.68 -16.10
N ILE A 77 9.93 11.99 -15.75
CA ILE A 77 9.05 12.84 -16.57
C ILE A 77 9.63 14.26 -16.70
N LEU A 78 10.13 14.84 -15.61
CA LEU A 78 10.77 16.16 -15.62
C LEU A 78 12.05 16.15 -16.47
N PHE A 79 12.89 15.13 -16.33
CA PHE A 79 14.13 15.00 -17.10
C PHE A 79 13.83 14.84 -18.59
N PHE A 80 12.93 13.93 -18.97
CA PHE A 80 12.51 13.76 -20.36
C PHE A 80 11.80 14.99 -20.90
N GLY A 81 10.95 15.64 -20.10
CA GLY A 81 10.27 16.89 -20.44
C GLY A 81 11.26 18.03 -20.68
N MET A 82 12.21 18.24 -19.76
CA MET A 82 13.29 19.21 -19.92
C MET A 82 14.18 18.89 -21.12
N ALA A 83 14.55 17.62 -21.33
CA ALA A 83 15.35 17.20 -22.47
C ALA A 83 14.63 17.47 -23.78
N PHE A 84 13.35 17.10 -23.89
CA PHE A 84 12.52 17.34 -25.05
C PHE A 84 12.29 18.84 -25.29
N PHE A 85 12.08 19.62 -24.24
CA PHE A 85 11.96 21.07 -24.33
C PHE A 85 13.26 21.70 -24.81
N ARG A 86 14.41 21.29 -24.26
CA ARG A 86 15.75 21.72 -24.71
C ARG A 86 16.02 21.31 -26.16
N GLN A 87 15.59 20.13 -26.58
CA GLN A 87 15.68 19.68 -27.98
C GLN A 87 14.83 20.57 -28.90
N ARG A 88 13.58 20.84 -28.53
CA ARG A 88 12.68 21.75 -29.27
C ARG A 88 13.21 23.17 -29.31
N GLN A 89 13.74 23.68 -28.20
CA GLN A 89 14.35 25.00 -28.13
C GLN A 89 15.59 25.08 -29.03
N LYS A 90 16.50 24.11 -28.96
CA LYS A 90 17.68 24.04 -29.86
C LYS A 90 17.27 23.99 -31.33
N ALA A 91 16.24 23.22 -31.68
CA ALA A 91 15.72 23.15 -33.04
C ALA A 91 15.10 24.48 -33.49
N LYS A 92 14.31 25.14 -32.62
CA LYS A 92 13.74 26.47 -32.89
C LYS A 92 14.84 27.54 -33.07
N MET A 93 15.86 27.54 -32.22
CA MET A 93 16.99 28.48 -32.33
C MET A 93 17.81 28.25 -33.60
N ARG A 94 18.06 26.99 -34.00
CA ARG A 94 18.74 26.66 -35.26
C ARG A 94 17.96 27.13 -36.49
N LYS A 95 16.62 27.01 -36.48
CA LYS A 95 15.77 27.52 -37.56
C LYS A 95 15.87 29.04 -37.69
N LYS A 96 15.77 29.78 -36.58
CA LYS A 96 15.90 31.25 -36.59
C LYS A 96 17.29 31.71 -37.06
N ALA A 97 18.35 31.04 -36.61
CA ALA A 97 19.71 31.32 -37.07
C ALA A 97 19.94 31.01 -38.56
N ALA A 98 19.30 29.97 -39.10
CA ALA A 98 19.38 29.65 -40.53
C ALA A 98 18.64 30.68 -41.40
N GLU A 99 17.50 31.18 -40.94
CA GLU A 99 16.73 32.23 -41.63
C GLU A 99 17.48 33.57 -41.64
N GLU A 100 18.08 33.96 -40.50
CA GLU A 100 18.94 35.15 -40.41
C GLU A 100 20.20 35.02 -41.30
N ALA A 101 20.79 33.83 -41.40
CA ALA A 101 21.92 33.57 -42.29
C ALA A 101 21.55 33.69 -43.77
N LEU A 102 20.35 33.24 -44.17
CA LEU A 102 19.85 33.37 -45.55
C LEU A 102 19.66 34.85 -45.91
N LEU A 103 19.04 35.63 -45.02
CA LEU A 103 18.84 37.07 -45.20
C LEU A 103 20.15 37.84 -45.32
N ARG A 104 21.14 37.54 -44.47
CA ARG A 104 22.45 38.20 -44.48
C ARG A 104 23.25 37.88 -45.76
N ASN A 105 23.17 36.65 -46.25
CA ASN A 105 23.85 36.27 -47.50
C ASN A 105 23.15 36.83 -48.74
N GLY A 106 21.82 37.01 -48.71
CA GLY A 106 21.06 37.61 -49.81
C GLY A 106 21.26 39.13 -49.97
N ALA A 107 21.64 39.85 -48.92
CA ALA A 107 21.92 41.29 -48.97
C ALA A 107 23.32 41.64 -49.51
N HIS A 108 24.15 40.64 -49.82
CA HIS A 108 25.54 40.80 -50.26
C HIS A 108 25.75 40.49 -51.76
N LEU A 109 24.68 40.15 -52.49
CA LEU A 109 24.59 40.05 -53.95
C LEU A 109 23.85 41.28 -54.51
#